data_AF-A0A1Y4APP9-F1
#
_entry.id   AF-A0A1Y4APP9-F1
#
_cell.length_a   1.000
_cell.length_b   1.000
_cell.length_c   1.000
_cell.angle_alpha   90.00
_cell.angle_beta   90.00
_cell.angle_gamma   90.00
#
_symmetry.space_group_name_H-M   'P 1'
#
loop_
_entity.id
_entity.type
_entity.pdbx_description
1 polymer ?
#
loop_
_entity_poly.entity_id
_entity_poly.type
_entity_poly.pdbx_seq_one_letter_code
_entity_poly.pdbx_strand_id
1 'polypeptide(L)'
;MKRLLIILSAAALTAGAGCSNNEPAASAGGYGRLELHCTPSNDIVAGVSTRAEAPAGEEFALRITGTDYDRSWETLAAFASADELFAKGSYKATVTWGDPTQEGFGKRCYAGEREFEIQPRQTTEEHITATVANSQALVRTTEQFRKYFHDTRFSVTTGSSNTFEFTFEGGGSDPDQTDPLCVAASTSLAVNGTARRQSATGTDSGREVNFPEQRLEATTPRTRHIFEYDAADAGSATLNIYIGVDEEGNDLLVETRVIEVELNDDSIQQ
;
A
#
# COMPACT_ATOMS: atom_id res chain seq x y z
N MET A 1 -56.12 -59.30 -63.70
CA MET A 1 -55.30 -60.33 -64.37
C MET A 1 -54.01 -60.54 -63.60
N LYS A 2 -53.65 -61.81 -63.40
CA LYS A 2 -52.52 -62.38 -62.65
C LYS A 2 -51.15 -61.95 -63.21
N ARG A 3 -50.19 -61.55 -62.36
CA ARG A 3 -48.72 -61.79 -62.49
C ARG A 3 -48.09 -61.73 -61.07
N LEU A 4 -47.78 -62.88 -60.43
CA LEU A 4 -46.45 -63.55 -60.31
C LEU A 4 -45.35 -62.59 -59.74
N LEU A 5 -44.80 -62.67 -58.51
CA LEU A 5 -44.07 -63.68 -57.69
C LEU A 5 -42.53 -63.46 -57.63
N ILE A 6 -42.01 -63.28 -56.40
CA ILE A 6 -40.65 -63.55 -55.80
C ILE A 6 -39.46 -62.67 -56.35
N ILE A 7 -38.41 -62.18 -55.66
CA ILE A 7 -37.52 -62.65 -54.56
C ILE A 7 -36.79 -61.48 -53.85
N LEU A 8 -36.53 -61.70 -52.54
CA LEU A 8 -35.56 -61.07 -51.62
C LEU A 8 -34.27 -60.50 -52.24
N SER A 9 -33.75 -59.38 -51.68
CA SER A 9 -32.36 -59.21 -51.18
C SER A 9 -32.20 -57.84 -50.48
N ALA A 10 -31.53 -57.85 -49.32
CA ALA A 10 -31.34 -56.73 -48.41
C ALA A 10 -29.94 -56.07 -48.55
N ALA A 11 -29.72 -55.01 -47.76
CA ALA A 11 -28.47 -54.28 -47.43
C ALA A 11 -28.11 -53.10 -48.36
N ALA A 12 -27.63 -51.94 -47.91
CA ALA A 12 -27.42 -51.37 -46.59
C ALA A 12 -27.33 -49.83 -46.75
N LEU A 13 -27.90 -49.07 -45.81
CA LEU A 13 -27.72 -47.62 -45.69
C LEU A 13 -26.63 -47.36 -44.65
N THR A 14 -25.48 -46.85 -45.09
CA THR A 14 -24.47 -46.27 -44.21
C THR A 14 -24.43 -44.76 -44.44
N ALA A 15 -25.11 -44.00 -43.58
CA ALA A 15 -24.78 -42.60 -43.34
C ALA A 15 -24.08 -42.56 -41.97
N GLY A 16 -22.76 -42.37 -41.99
CA GLY A 16 -21.95 -42.22 -40.78
C GLY A 16 -22.34 -40.93 -40.05
N ALA A 17 -22.80 -41.09 -38.81
CA ALA A 17 -22.94 -40.02 -37.85
C ALA A 17 -21.56 -39.49 -37.45
N GLY A 18 -21.46 -38.17 -37.35
CA GLY A 18 -20.25 -37.44 -37.01
C GLY A 18 -19.72 -37.76 -35.61
N CYS A 19 -18.41 -37.60 -35.49
CA CYS A 19 -17.60 -37.81 -34.30
C CYS A 19 -18.16 -37.11 -33.06
N SER A 20 -18.35 -37.89 -32.01
CA SER A 20 -18.54 -37.44 -30.64
C SER A 20 -17.25 -36.79 -30.12
N ASN A 21 -17.21 -35.46 -30.06
CA ASN A 21 -16.35 -34.79 -29.09
C ASN A 21 -17.11 -34.76 -27.77
N ASN A 22 -16.55 -35.45 -26.77
CA ASN A 22 -17.01 -35.46 -25.39
C ASN A 22 -16.73 -34.08 -24.77
N GLU A 23 -17.59 -33.10 -25.06
CA GLU A 23 -17.68 -31.90 -24.24
C GLU A 23 -18.32 -32.30 -22.90
N PRO A 24 -17.81 -31.84 -21.75
CA PRO A 24 -18.54 -31.98 -20.51
C PRO A 24 -19.89 -31.28 -20.71
N ALA A 25 -20.98 -31.98 -20.40
CA ALA A 25 -22.34 -31.47 -20.52
C ALA A 25 -22.39 -30.04 -19.98
N ALA A 26 -22.71 -29.08 -20.86
CA ALA A 26 -22.92 -27.70 -20.49
C ALA A 26 -23.89 -27.67 -19.32
N SER A 27 -23.40 -27.25 -18.16
CA SER A 27 -24.23 -27.08 -16.98
C SER A 27 -25.42 -26.19 -17.36
N ALA A 28 -26.61 -26.49 -16.83
CA ALA A 28 -27.80 -25.66 -17.07
C ALA A 28 -27.65 -24.19 -16.57
N GLY A 29 -26.54 -23.87 -15.88
CA GLY A 29 -26.07 -22.51 -15.63
C GLY A 29 -25.19 -22.04 -16.78
N GLY A 30 -25.66 -21.05 -17.55
CA GLY A 30 -24.85 -20.47 -18.63
C GLY A 30 -23.63 -19.69 -18.11
N TYR A 31 -22.69 -19.43 -19.01
CA TYR A 31 -21.43 -18.73 -18.73
C TYR A 31 -21.50 -17.27 -19.20
N GLY A 32 -20.76 -16.39 -18.52
CA GLY A 32 -20.52 -15.00 -18.90
C GLY A 32 -19.04 -14.65 -18.94
N ARG A 33 -18.73 -13.43 -19.35
CA ARG A 33 -17.38 -12.84 -19.36
C ARG A 33 -17.28 -11.78 -18.26
N LEU A 34 -16.05 -11.52 -17.82
CA LEU A 34 -15.72 -10.45 -16.89
C LEU A 34 -14.66 -9.55 -17.53
N GLU A 35 -14.91 -8.25 -17.52
CA GLU A 35 -13.92 -7.21 -17.76
C GLU A 35 -13.70 -6.45 -16.45
N LEU A 36 -12.44 -6.29 -16.06
CA LEU A 36 -12.09 -5.75 -14.76
C LEU A 36 -11.03 -4.67 -14.91
N HIS A 37 -11.31 -3.49 -14.37
CA HIS A 37 -10.39 -2.36 -14.35
C HIS A 37 -9.97 -2.03 -12.92
N CYS A 38 -8.73 -1.59 -12.74
CA CYS A 38 -8.22 -1.11 -11.45
C CYS A 38 -7.73 0.33 -11.58
N THR A 39 -8.08 1.16 -10.61
CA THR A 39 -7.48 2.48 -10.43
C THR A 39 -6.84 2.56 -9.04
N PRO A 40 -5.53 2.82 -8.94
CA PRO A 40 -4.92 3.09 -7.66
C PRO A 40 -5.38 4.47 -7.14
N SER A 41 -5.70 4.53 -5.85
CA SER A 41 -5.83 5.78 -5.13
C SER A 41 -4.66 5.92 -4.17
N ASN A 42 -4.00 7.09 -4.23
CA ASN A 42 -2.99 7.50 -3.26
C ASN A 42 -3.60 7.99 -1.94
N ASP A 43 -4.93 7.94 -1.82
CA ASP A 43 -5.61 8.26 -0.58
C ASP A 43 -5.21 7.24 0.49
N ILE A 44 -4.55 7.76 1.50
CA ILE A 44 -4.54 7.19 2.84
C ILE A 44 -5.77 7.75 3.58
N VAL A 45 -6.29 7.04 4.58
CA VAL A 45 -7.51 7.41 5.34
C VAL A 45 -7.43 8.85 5.89
N ALA A 46 -6.22 9.39 5.95
CA ALA A 46 -5.94 10.73 6.38
C ALA A 46 -4.89 11.41 5.46
N GLY A 47 -5.15 11.35 4.15
CA GLY A 47 -5.11 12.51 3.25
C GLY A 47 -3.77 13.20 2.90
N VAL A 48 -2.62 12.53 2.95
CA VAL A 48 -1.42 13.10 2.31
C VAL A 48 -1.09 12.38 1.01
N SER A 49 -1.41 13.04 -0.11
CA SER A 49 -0.86 12.72 -1.42
C SER A 49 0.66 12.73 -1.32
N THR A 50 1.27 11.56 -1.48
CA THR A 50 2.71 11.49 -1.66
C THR A 50 3.06 11.71 -3.11
N ARG A 51 4.26 12.22 -3.35
CA ARG A 51 4.84 12.32 -4.68
C ARG A 51 5.13 10.97 -5.35
N ALA A 52 5.09 9.87 -4.60
CA ALA A 52 5.28 8.53 -5.17
C ALA A 52 4.23 8.23 -6.24
N GLU A 53 4.71 7.90 -7.43
CA GLU A 53 3.87 7.51 -8.55
C GLU A 53 3.16 6.19 -8.21
N ALA A 54 1.84 6.19 -8.43
CA ALA A 54 1.05 4.99 -8.20
C ALA A 54 1.31 3.98 -9.34
N PRO A 55 1.29 2.67 -9.07
CA PRO A 55 1.47 1.66 -10.11
C PRO A 55 0.37 1.74 -11.17
N ALA A 56 0.66 1.32 -12.40
CA ALA A 56 -0.38 1.25 -13.42
C ALA A 56 -1.44 0.21 -13.00
N GLY A 57 -2.72 0.50 -13.28
CA GLY A 57 -3.83 -0.37 -12.87
C GLY A 57 -3.69 -1.81 -13.38
N GLU A 58 -3.09 -2.00 -14.55
CA GLU A 58 -2.85 -3.31 -15.15
C GLU A 58 -1.76 -4.15 -14.47
N GLU A 59 -0.90 -3.55 -13.64
CA GLU A 59 0.19 -4.21 -12.92
C GLU A 59 -0.26 -4.91 -11.63
N PHE A 60 -1.50 -4.70 -11.21
CA PHE A 60 -2.02 -5.30 -9.98
C PHE A 60 -2.20 -6.81 -10.14
N ALA A 61 -1.70 -7.57 -9.17
CA ALA A 61 -2.03 -8.98 -9.04
C ALA A 61 -3.53 -9.12 -8.73
N LEU A 62 -4.16 -10.14 -9.30
CA LEU A 62 -5.59 -10.40 -9.19
C LEU A 62 -5.83 -11.78 -8.59
N ARG A 63 -6.79 -11.88 -7.67
CA ARG A 63 -7.41 -13.14 -7.27
C ARG A 63 -8.92 -13.02 -7.40
N ILE A 64 -9.55 -14.00 -8.04
CA ILE A 64 -11.01 -14.11 -8.12
C ILE A 64 -11.45 -15.37 -7.38
N THR A 65 -12.43 -15.20 -6.49
CA THR A 65 -13.04 -16.28 -5.71
C THR A 65 -14.55 -16.33 -5.96
N GLY A 66 -15.13 -17.51 -5.90
CA GLY A 66 -16.56 -17.77 -6.04
C GLY A 66 -16.89 -19.20 -5.59
N THR A 67 -18.12 -19.66 -5.82
CA THR A 67 -18.49 -21.05 -5.52
C THR A 67 -17.65 -22.01 -6.33
N ASP A 68 -16.87 -22.86 -5.66
CA ASP A 68 -15.93 -23.83 -6.26
C ASP A 68 -14.93 -23.20 -7.26
N TYR A 69 -14.66 -21.90 -7.12
CA TYR A 69 -13.75 -21.14 -7.98
C TYR A 69 -12.76 -20.34 -7.13
N ASP A 70 -11.47 -20.53 -7.37
CA ASP A 70 -10.38 -19.78 -6.75
C ASP A 70 -9.19 -19.77 -7.69
N ARG A 71 -8.93 -18.62 -8.33
CA ARG A 71 -7.82 -18.45 -9.28
C ARG A 71 -7.13 -17.13 -9.05
N SER A 72 -5.84 -17.09 -9.41
CA SER A 72 -4.99 -15.91 -9.32
C SER A 72 -4.22 -15.69 -10.60
N TRP A 73 -3.94 -14.42 -10.88
CA TRP A 73 -3.11 -13.96 -11.97
C TRP A 73 -2.05 -13.01 -11.41
N GLU A 74 -0.85 -13.07 -11.98
CA GLU A 74 0.25 -12.18 -11.58
C GLU A 74 -0.07 -10.71 -11.81
N THR A 75 -0.84 -10.41 -12.86
CA THR A 75 -1.27 -9.05 -13.23
C THR A 75 -2.68 -9.04 -13.83
N LEU A 76 -3.34 -7.89 -13.78
CA LEU A 76 -4.63 -7.67 -14.46
C LEU A 76 -4.50 -7.78 -15.99
N ALA A 77 -3.35 -7.39 -16.56
CA ALA A 77 -3.07 -7.59 -17.99
C ALA A 77 -3.05 -9.09 -18.37
N ALA A 78 -2.48 -9.95 -17.51
CA ALA A 78 -2.47 -11.39 -17.72
C ALA A 78 -3.88 -11.98 -17.66
N PHE A 79 -4.73 -11.49 -16.74
CA PHE A 79 -6.14 -11.85 -16.68
C PHE A 79 -6.89 -11.44 -17.97
N ALA A 80 -6.75 -10.19 -18.42
CA ALA A 80 -7.41 -9.69 -19.63
C ALA A 80 -7.04 -10.51 -20.88
N SER A 81 -5.82 -11.05 -20.94
CA SER A 81 -5.33 -11.89 -22.03
C SER A 81 -5.83 -13.35 -21.97
N ALA A 82 -6.29 -13.81 -20.80
CA ALA A 82 -6.69 -15.20 -20.60
C ALA A 82 -8.08 -15.52 -21.20
N ASP A 83 -8.91 -14.50 -21.45
CA ASP A 83 -10.27 -14.61 -22.02
C ASP A 83 -11.14 -15.67 -21.30
N GLU A 84 -11.09 -15.70 -19.97
CA GLU A 84 -11.79 -16.70 -19.18
C GLU A 84 -13.32 -16.57 -19.22
N LEU A 85 -14.01 -17.71 -19.22
CA LEU A 85 -15.46 -17.79 -19.05
C LEU A 85 -15.79 -18.20 -17.62
N PHE A 86 -16.73 -17.48 -17.03
CA PHE A 86 -17.20 -17.67 -15.66
C PHE A 86 -18.60 -18.27 -15.67
N ALA A 87 -18.86 -19.25 -14.82
CA ALA A 87 -20.21 -19.75 -14.63
C ALA A 87 -21.09 -18.62 -14.05
N LYS A 88 -22.41 -18.68 -14.27
CA LYS A 88 -23.32 -17.77 -13.57
C LYS A 88 -23.14 -17.91 -12.06
N GLY A 89 -22.95 -16.79 -11.36
CA GLY A 89 -22.87 -16.78 -9.91
C GLY A 89 -22.29 -15.49 -9.36
N SER A 90 -22.17 -15.45 -8.04
CA SER A 90 -21.52 -14.37 -7.31
C SER A 90 -20.03 -14.66 -7.17
N TYR A 91 -19.23 -13.62 -7.36
CA TYR A 91 -17.78 -13.67 -7.28
C TYR A 91 -17.25 -12.48 -6.51
N LYS A 92 -16.02 -12.61 -6.01
CA LYS A 92 -15.23 -11.53 -5.44
C LYS A 92 -13.87 -11.47 -6.11
N ALA A 93 -13.53 -10.30 -6.66
CA ALA A 93 -12.19 -9.97 -7.10
C ALA A 93 -11.44 -9.21 -6.00
N THR A 94 -10.19 -9.59 -5.77
CA THR A 94 -9.25 -8.88 -4.91
C THR A 94 -8.02 -8.53 -5.73
N VAL A 95 -7.62 -7.26 -5.68
CA VAL A 95 -6.41 -6.76 -6.33
C VAL A 95 -5.40 -6.33 -5.29
N THR A 96 -4.13 -6.62 -5.56
CA THR A 96 -3.01 -6.26 -4.69
C THR A 96 -1.81 -5.82 -5.49
N TRP A 97 -1.06 -4.85 -4.97
CA TRP A 97 0.24 -4.47 -5.49
C TRP A 97 1.21 -4.23 -4.33
N GLY A 98 2.46 -4.65 -4.48
CA GLY A 98 3.45 -4.63 -3.40
C GLY A 98 3.20 -5.69 -2.32
N ASP A 99 4.00 -5.66 -1.26
CA ASP A 99 3.96 -6.62 -0.16
C ASP A 99 3.73 -5.88 1.16
N PRO A 100 2.59 -6.09 1.85
CA PRO A 100 2.30 -5.42 3.13
C PRO A 100 3.24 -5.83 4.27
N THR A 101 4.02 -6.90 4.10
CA THR A 101 5.01 -7.36 5.08
C THR A 101 6.40 -6.75 4.86
N GLN A 102 6.63 -6.11 3.71
CA GLN A 102 7.89 -5.41 3.43
C GLN A 102 7.82 -3.96 3.90
N GLU A 103 8.67 -3.63 4.87
CA GLU A 103 8.84 -2.27 5.37
C GLU A 103 10.00 -1.57 4.64
N GLY A 104 9.94 -0.25 4.50
CA GLY A 104 11.00 0.54 3.90
C GLY A 104 10.53 1.74 3.08
N PHE A 105 11.48 2.56 2.66
CA PHE A 105 11.24 3.66 1.73
C PHE A 105 10.81 3.10 0.36
N GLY A 106 9.81 3.71 -0.25
CA GLY A 106 9.26 3.26 -1.54
C GLY A 106 8.52 1.92 -1.49
N LYS A 107 8.36 1.29 -0.32
CA LYS A 107 7.69 -0.01 -0.14
C LYS A 107 6.18 0.12 0.05
N ARG A 108 5.54 0.96 -0.75
CA ARG A 108 4.08 1.09 -0.69
C ARG A 108 3.41 -0.21 -1.10
N CYS A 109 2.26 -0.51 -0.52
CA CYS A 109 1.39 -1.55 -1.02
C CYS A 109 -0.05 -1.04 -1.14
N TYR A 110 -0.77 -1.61 -2.09
CA TYR A 110 -2.15 -1.26 -2.40
C TYR A 110 -3.02 -2.51 -2.35
N ALA A 111 -4.26 -2.34 -1.91
CA ALA A 111 -5.25 -3.40 -1.92
C ALA A 111 -6.64 -2.84 -2.23
N GLY A 112 -7.42 -3.62 -2.98
CA GLY A 112 -8.83 -3.34 -3.27
C GLY A 112 -9.60 -4.64 -3.45
N GLU A 113 -10.90 -4.61 -3.22
CA GLU A 113 -11.77 -5.74 -3.51
C GLU A 113 -13.13 -5.27 -4.04
N ARG A 114 -13.80 -6.15 -4.78
CA ARG A 114 -15.11 -5.92 -5.38
C ARG A 114 -15.87 -7.21 -5.51
N GLU A 115 -17.11 -7.22 -5.03
CA GLU A 115 -18.07 -8.29 -5.27
C GLU A 115 -18.95 -7.95 -6.48
N PHE A 116 -19.27 -8.96 -7.28
CA PHE A 116 -20.09 -8.82 -8.50
C PHE A 116 -20.81 -10.13 -8.83
N GLU A 117 -21.75 -10.05 -9.78
CA GLU A 117 -22.48 -11.22 -10.29
C GLU A 117 -22.24 -11.38 -11.79
N ILE A 118 -21.91 -12.61 -12.19
CA ILE A 118 -21.80 -12.98 -13.60
C ILE A 118 -23.14 -13.46 -14.12
N GLN A 119 -23.60 -12.87 -15.22
CA GLN A 119 -24.80 -13.32 -15.93
C GLN A 119 -24.46 -14.10 -17.20
N PRO A 120 -25.25 -15.13 -17.55
CA PRO A 120 -25.06 -15.87 -18.79
C PRO A 120 -25.11 -14.99 -20.04
N ARG A 121 -24.17 -15.22 -20.96
CA ARG A 121 -24.10 -14.58 -22.30
C ARG A 121 -23.97 -13.05 -22.25
N GLN A 122 -23.42 -12.53 -21.16
CA GLN A 122 -23.13 -11.11 -20.96
C GLN A 122 -21.65 -10.93 -20.61
N THR A 123 -21.14 -9.73 -20.85
CA THR A 123 -19.89 -9.25 -20.26
C THR A 123 -20.26 -8.39 -19.07
N THR A 124 -19.83 -8.78 -17.88
CA THR A 124 -19.90 -7.96 -16.67
C THR A 124 -18.64 -7.09 -16.64
N GLU A 125 -18.82 -5.77 -16.56
CA GLU A 125 -17.72 -4.81 -16.43
C GLU A 125 -17.68 -4.27 -15.01
N GLU A 126 -16.54 -4.39 -14.34
CA GLU A 126 -16.36 -3.92 -12.97
C GLU A 126 -15.11 -3.05 -12.82
N HIS A 127 -15.16 -2.16 -11.83
CA HIS A 127 -14.06 -1.26 -11.50
C HIS A 127 -13.70 -1.38 -10.03
N ILE A 128 -12.41 -1.55 -9.76
CA ILE A 128 -11.87 -1.65 -8.40
C ILE A 128 -10.98 -0.43 -8.14
N THR A 129 -11.25 0.24 -7.03
CA THR A 129 -10.30 1.23 -6.48
C THR A 129 -9.37 0.54 -5.50
N ALA A 130 -8.07 0.52 -5.79
CA ALA A 130 -7.08 -0.01 -4.86
C ALA A 130 -6.49 1.12 -4.03
N THR A 131 -6.56 1.02 -2.71
CA THR A 131 -6.09 2.06 -1.77
C THR A 131 -4.82 1.60 -1.08
N VAL A 132 -4.04 2.55 -0.56
CA VAL A 132 -2.84 2.24 0.24
C VAL A 132 -3.21 1.34 1.42
N ALA A 133 -2.51 0.23 1.58
CA ALA A 133 -2.82 -0.79 2.58
C ALA A 133 -1.90 -0.73 3.82
N ASN A 134 -0.66 -0.25 3.66
CA ASN A 134 0.26 -0.05 4.76
C ASN A 134 0.12 1.32 5.44
N SER A 135 0.72 1.45 6.62
CA SER A 135 0.85 2.73 7.30
C SER A 135 2.18 3.39 6.94
N GLN A 136 2.31 4.67 7.22
CA GLN A 136 3.52 5.44 6.94
C GLN A 136 4.06 6.07 8.21
N ALA A 137 5.38 6.17 8.30
CA ALA A 137 6.10 6.93 9.29
C ALA A 137 6.98 7.97 8.60
N LEU A 138 7.03 9.18 9.14
CA LEU A 138 7.88 10.27 8.67
C LEU A 138 8.51 10.92 9.90
N VAL A 139 9.80 11.20 9.84
CA VAL A 139 10.45 12.08 10.80
C VAL A 139 10.69 13.41 10.12
N ARG A 140 10.37 14.51 10.79
CA ARG A 140 10.69 15.85 10.30
C ARG A 140 11.22 16.74 11.41
N THR A 141 11.80 17.86 11.03
CA THR A 141 12.24 18.89 11.98
C THR A 141 11.60 20.23 11.59
N THR A 142 11.36 21.11 12.55
CA THR A 142 10.92 22.47 12.22
C THR A 142 12.09 23.32 11.72
N GLU A 143 11.80 24.50 11.16
CA GLU A 143 12.82 25.50 10.88
C GLU A 143 13.56 25.92 12.14
N GLN A 144 12.83 26.06 13.25
CA GLN A 144 13.41 26.48 14.52
C GLN A 144 14.39 25.44 15.06
N PHE A 145 14.06 24.15 14.94
CA PHE A 145 15.00 23.07 15.23
C PHE A 145 16.30 23.21 14.42
N ARG A 146 16.22 23.48 13.11
CA ARG A 146 17.40 23.62 12.24
C ARG A 146 18.28 24.84 12.55
N LYS A 147 17.72 25.88 13.19
CA LYS A 147 18.52 27.02 13.67
C LYS A 147 19.42 26.64 14.85
N TYR A 148 19.05 25.63 15.62
CA TYR A 148 19.86 25.14 16.73
C TYR A 148 20.70 23.93 16.37
N PHE A 149 20.24 23.12 15.40
CA PHE A 149 20.82 21.84 15.08
C PHE A 149 21.12 21.64 13.60
N HIS A 150 22.17 20.88 13.31
CA HIS A 150 22.55 20.38 12.00
C HIS A 150 23.01 18.92 12.11
N ASP A 151 23.41 18.30 10.99
CA ASP A 151 23.86 16.91 10.90
C ASP A 151 22.98 15.96 11.71
N THR A 152 21.67 16.04 11.47
CA THR A 152 20.67 15.33 12.26
C THR A 152 20.43 13.94 11.70
N ARG A 153 20.38 12.94 12.58
CA ARG A 153 20.17 11.53 12.26
C ARG A 153 19.14 10.94 13.21
N PHE A 154 17.96 10.62 12.71
CA PHE A 154 16.96 9.87 13.45
C PHE A 154 16.86 8.43 12.96
N SER A 155 16.60 7.52 13.88
CA SER A 155 16.35 6.11 13.58
C SER A 155 14.93 5.76 14.01
N VAL A 156 14.18 5.14 13.10
CA VAL A 156 12.86 4.56 13.37
C VAL A 156 12.99 3.05 13.40
N THR A 157 12.71 2.45 14.55
CA THR A 157 12.65 1.00 14.74
C THR A 157 11.20 0.53 14.75
N THR A 158 10.86 -0.46 13.93
CA THR A 158 9.50 -1.00 13.83
C THR A 158 9.29 -2.21 14.77
N GLY A 159 8.04 -2.64 14.97
CA GLY A 159 7.72 -3.83 15.77
C GLY A 159 8.32 -5.13 15.22
N SER A 160 8.72 -5.17 13.94
CA SER A 160 9.45 -6.28 13.34
C SER A 160 10.97 -6.23 13.62
N SER A 161 11.43 -5.24 14.39
CA SER A 161 12.84 -4.96 14.69
C SER A 161 13.68 -4.45 13.50
N ASN A 162 13.05 -4.05 12.39
CA ASN A 162 13.74 -3.32 11.34
C ASN A 162 14.05 -1.89 11.80
N THR A 163 15.21 -1.36 11.42
CA THR A 163 15.62 0.02 11.72
C THR A 163 15.89 0.79 10.44
N PHE A 164 15.31 1.98 10.32
CA PHE A 164 15.42 2.86 9.16
C PHE A 164 15.89 4.25 9.60
N GLU A 165 16.71 4.87 8.78
CA GLU A 165 17.37 6.14 9.11
C GLU A 165 16.78 7.30 8.33
N PHE A 166 16.59 8.43 9.01
CA PHE A 166 16.26 9.74 8.46
C PHE A 166 17.44 10.67 8.73
N THR A 167 18.08 11.17 7.68
CA THR A 167 19.25 12.07 7.75
C THR A 167 18.92 13.44 7.20
N PHE A 168 19.27 14.49 7.96
CA PHE A 168 19.11 15.88 7.57
C PHE A 168 20.46 16.61 7.66
N GLU A 169 21.13 16.75 6.52
CA GLU A 169 22.44 17.41 6.43
C GLU A 169 22.32 18.90 6.12
N GLY A 170 23.32 19.69 6.57
CA GLY A 170 23.52 21.08 6.13
C GLY A 170 22.41 22.07 6.49
N GLY A 171 21.52 21.72 7.42
CA GLY A 171 20.40 22.58 7.85
C GLY A 171 19.35 22.87 6.78
N GLY A 172 19.38 22.17 5.63
CA GLY A 172 18.66 22.57 4.42
C GLY A 172 17.82 21.49 3.73
N SER A 173 17.76 20.26 4.24
CA SER A 173 16.79 19.29 3.74
C SER A 173 15.41 19.67 4.26
N ASP A 174 14.56 20.10 3.33
CA ASP A 174 13.13 20.26 3.55
C ASP A 174 12.56 18.89 3.93
N PRO A 175 12.05 18.72 5.16
CA PRO A 175 11.74 17.42 5.69
C PRO A 175 10.41 16.91 5.11
N ASP A 176 9.62 17.81 4.53
CA ASP A 176 8.42 17.50 3.76
C ASP A 176 8.77 16.93 2.36
N GLN A 177 10.06 16.93 1.99
CA GLN A 177 10.57 16.24 0.79
C GLN A 177 11.12 14.83 1.06
N THR A 178 11.13 14.38 2.31
CA THR A 178 11.58 13.01 2.61
C THR A 178 10.48 12.01 2.31
N ASP A 179 10.80 10.97 1.56
CA ASP A 179 9.84 9.88 1.29
C ASP A 179 9.42 9.23 2.61
N PRO A 180 8.11 9.02 2.83
CA PRO A 180 7.66 8.35 4.04
C PRO A 180 8.14 6.90 4.07
N LEU A 181 8.57 6.46 5.25
CA LEU A 181 8.85 5.07 5.54
C LEU A 181 7.54 4.28 5.56
N CYS A 182 7.38 3.32 4.65
CA CYS A 182 6.26 2.41 4.70
C CYS A 182 6.49 1.35 5.78
N VAL A 183 5.50 1.15 6.66
CA VAL A 183 5.55 0.23 7.80
C VAL A 183 4.26 -0.58 7.87
N ALA A 184 4.31 -1.74 8.53
CA ALA A 184 3.10 -2.52 8.75
C ALA A 184 2.01 -1.71 9.49
N ALA A 185 0.74 -2.00 9.21
CA ALA A 185 -0.36 -1.47 10.01
C ALA A 185 -0.36 -2.13 11.40
N SER A 186 -0.82 -1.41 12.43
CA SER A 186 -0.85 -1.91 13.82
C SER A 186 0.52 -2.38 14.35
N THR A 187 1.61 -1.73 13.92
CA THR A 187 2.98 -2.01 14.39
C THR A 187 3.46 -0.93 15.36
N SER A 188 4.29 -1.29 16.34
CA SER A 188 4.94 -0.30 17.21
C SER A 188 6.04 0.45 16.46
N LEU A 189 6.25 1.72 16.78
CA LEU A 189 7.39 2.51 16.31
C LEU A 189 8.18 3.04 17.50
N ALA A 190 9.51 2.99 17.42
CA ALA A 190 10.42 3.64 18.35
C ALA A 190 11.34 4.60 17.58
N VAL A 191 11.33 5.87 17.95
CA VAL A 191 12.12 6.92 17.29
C VAL A 191 13.14 7.47 18.26
N ASN A 192 14.41 7.47 17.88
CA ASN A 192 15.50 8.11 18.60
C ASN A 192 16.41 8.82 17.60
N GLY A 193 17.38 9.59 18.07
CA GLY A 193 18.35 10.16 17.14
C GLY A 193 19.40 11.03 17.78
N THR A 194 20.25 11.59 16.94
CA THR A 194 21.29 12.52 17.32
C THR A 194 21.25 13.73 16.41
N ALA A 195 21.75 14.86 16.91
CA ALA A 195 22.03 16.03 16.10
C ALA A 195 23.25 16.77 16.65
N ARG A 196 23.86 17.63 15.84
CA ARG A 196 24.94 18.52 16.29
C ARG A 196 24.39 19.92 16.49
N ARG A 197 24.81 20.59 17.56
CA ARG A 197 24.48 22.02 17.73
C ARG A 197 25.16 22.85 16.66
N GLN A 198 24.53 23.94 16.29
CA GLN A 198 25.22 25.01 15.57
C GLN A 198 26.40 25.50 16.41
N SER A 199 27.52 25.79 15.76
CA SER A 199 28.69 26.32 16.43
C SER A 199 28.41 27.72 16.97
N ALA A 200 28.65 27.94 18.27
CA ALA A 200 28.51 29.27 18.86
C ALA A 200 29.57 30.26 18.34
N THR A 201 30.74 29.75 17.94
CA THR A 201 31.87 30.56 17.45
C THR A 201 32.05 30.48 15.93
N GLY A 202 31.35 29.58 15.26
CA GLY A 202 31.52 29.31 13.82
C GLY A 202 32.82 28.60 13.46
N THR A 203 33.58 28.09 14.45
CA THR A 203 34.92 27.50 14.25
C THR A 203 35.02 26.02 14.62
N ASP A 204 33.98 25.45 15.24
CA ASP A 204 33.87 24.01 15.52
C ASP A 204 32.60 23.41 14.89
N SER A 205 32.41 22.10 15.01
CA SER A 205 31.21 21.41 14.51
C SER A 205 30.02 21.47 15.48
N GLY A 206 30.16 22.15 16.62
CA GLY A 206 29.26 22.05 17.77
C GLY A 206 29.22 20.67 18.43
N ARG A 207 28.65 20.63 19.65
CA ARG A 207 28.49 19.43 20.47
C ARG A 207 27.37 18.54 19.92
N GLU A 208 27.58 17.23 19.97
CA GLU A 208 26.54 16.24 19.65
C GLU A 208 25.53 16.12 20.80
N VAL A 209 24.27 16.02 20.44
CA VAL A 209 23.11 15.93 21.32
C VAL A 209 22.35 14.66 20.99
N ASN A 210 21.96 13.92 22.02
CA ASN A 210 21.17 12.70 21.89
C ASN A 210 19.70 12.98 22.22
N PHE A 211 18.80 12.53 21.35
CA PHE A 211 17.36 12.51 21.55
C PHE A 211 16.95 11.11 22.00
N PRO A 212 16.47 10.96 23.25
CA PRO A 212 16.13 9.66 23.80
C PRO A 212 14.97 9.03 23.03
N GLU A 213 14.88 7.70 23.12
CA GLU A 213 13.85 6.93 22.45
C GLU A 213 12.43 7.35 22.87
N GLN A 214 11.59 7.58 21.86
CA GLN A 214 10.18 7.90 21.96
C GLN A 214 9.37 6.79 21.28
N ARG A 215 8.38 6.23 21.99
CA ARG A 215 7.59 5.10 21.49
C ARG A 215 6.19 5.52 21.07
N LEU A 216 5.73 4.93 19.98
CA LEU A 216 4.32 4.84 19.58
C LEU A 216 3.94 3.36 19.64
N GLU A 217 2.97 3.02 20.49
CA GLU A 217 2.61 1.62 20.77
C GLU A 217 2.09 0.87 19.53
N ALA A 218 1.31 1.55 18.68
CA ALA A 218 0.78 0.98 17.45
C ALA A 218 0.49 2.07 16.42
N THR A 219 0.80 1.78 15.15
CA THR A 219 0.36 2.58 14.02
C THR A 219 -1.14 2.40 13.81
N THR A 220 -1.84 3.51 13.60
CA THR A 220 -3.21 3.47 13.06
C THR A 220 -3.14 2.93 11.62
N PRO A 221 -3.98 1.95 11.25
CA PRO A 221 -3.96 1.39 9.90
C PRO A 221 -4.20 2.46 8.83
N ARG A 222 -3.42 2.42 7.73
CA ARG A 222 -3.61 3.28 6.55
C ARG A 222 -3.53 4.78 6.82
N THR A 223 -2.72 5.19 7.80
CA THR A 223 -2.44 6.60 8.11
C THR A 223 -0.95 6.89 8.06
N ARG A 224 -0.61 8.17 7.91
CA ARG A 224 0.74 8.69 8.09
C ARG A 224 0.93 9.15 9.53
N HIS A 225 2.06 8.77 10.12
CA HIS A 225 2.50 9.15 11.45
C HIS A 225 3.72 10.04 11.30
N ILE A 226 3.64 11.28 11.76
CA ILE A 226 4.73 12.25 11.65
C ILE A 226 5.31 12.49 13.04
N PHE A 227 6.62 12.27 13.19
CA PHE A 227 7.41 12.58 14.36
C PHE A 227 8.17 13.87 14.08
N GLU A 228 7.62 15.00 14.49
CA GLU A 228 8.22 16.32 14.28
C GLU A 228 8.99 16.76 15.51
N TYR A 229 10.30 16.97 15.32
CA TYR A 229 11.15 17.57 16.34
C TYR A 229 11.19 19.08 16.19
N ASP A 230 10.84 19.79 17.26
CA ASP A 230 10.89 21.24 17.36
C ASP A 230 11.79 21.69 18.53
N ALA A 231 12.27 22.92 18.45
CA ALA A 231 13.09 23.57 19.48
C ALA A 231 12.70 25.04 19.64
N ALA A 232 11.40 25.33 19.82
CA ALA A 232 10.89 26.68 20.03
C ALA A 232 11.43 27.35 21.31
N ASP A 233 11.54 26.58 22.40
CA ASP A 233 11.95 27.09 23.70
C ASP A 233 13.45 26.88 23.95
N ALA A 234 14.15 27.96 24.33
CA ALA A 234 15.55 27.88 24.69
C ALA A 234 15.72 26.98 25.93
N GLY A 235 16.38 25.84 25.76
CA GLY A 235 16.64 24.88 26.85
C GLY A 235 15.84 23.57 26.78
N SER A 236 14.96 23.38 25.79
CA SER A 236 14.24 22.11 25.60
C SER A 236 13.90 21.87 24.14
N ALA A 237 13.76 20.59 23.77
CA ALA A 237 13.17 20.21 22.49
C ALA A 237 11.79 19.60 22.74
N THR A 238 10.91 19.65 21.74
CA THR A 238 9.62 18.99 21.76
C THR A 238 9.52 17.99 20.61
N LEU A 239 8.79 16.90 20.86
CA LEU A 239 8.35 15.97 19.83
C LEU A 239 6.84 16.11 19.69
N ASN A 240 6.39 16.59 18.52
CA ASN A 240 5.00 16.60 18.13
C ASN A 240 4.71 15.35 17.28
N ILE A 241 3.69 14.59 17.66
CA ILE A 241 3.24 13.41 16.93
C ILE A 241 1.93 13.75 16.24
N TYR A 242 1.93 13.64 14.91
CA TYR A 242 0.73 13.82 14.09
C TYR A 242 0.30 12.48 13.52
N ILE A 243 -1.01 12.23 13.46
CA ILE A 243 -1.56 11.01 12.87
C ILE A 243 -2.65 11.40 11.88
N GLY A 244 -2.30 11.33 10.60
CA GLY A 244 -3.19 11.71 9.51
C GLY A 244 -3.38 13.21 9.36
N VAL A 245 -4.40 13.59 8.57
CA VAL A 245 -4.85 14.96 8.34
C VAL A 245 -6.34 15.14 8.61
N ASP A 246 -6.76 16.39 8.80
CA ASP A 246 -8.16 16.81 8.92
C ASP A 246 -8.88 16.92 7.55
N GLU A 247 -10.15 17.36 7.55
CA GLU A 247 -10.94 17.55 6.33
C GLU A 247 -10.37 18.62 5.38
N GLU A 248 -9.51 19.51 5.90
CA GLU A 248 -8.86 20.58 5.14
C GLU A 248 -7.47 20.16 4.62
N GLY A 249 -6.99 18.99 5.02
CA GLY A 249 -5.68 18.46 4.63
C GLY A 249 -4.52 18.85 5.56
N ASN A 250 -4.79 19.39 6.75
CA ASN A 250 -3.75 19.74 7.72
C ASN A 250 -3.39 18.56 8.63
N ASP A 251 -2.11 18.38 8.93
CA ASP A 251 -1.64 17.33 9.86
C ASP A 251 -2.34 17.41 11.23
N LEU A 252 -2.91 16.28 11.67
CA LEU A 252 -3.66 16.19 12.93
C LEU A 252 -2.73 15.89 14.10
N LEU A 253 -2.42 16.91 14.91
CA LEU A 253 -1.63 16.76 16.13
C LEU A 253 -2.39 15.93 17.17
N VAL A 254 -1.79 14.84 17.64
CA VAL A 254 -2.40 13.97 18.65
C VAL A 254 -1.66 13.97 19.99
N GLU A 255 -0.37 14.28 19.97
CA GLU A 255 0.46 14.25 21.18
C GLU A 255 1.65 15.19 21.05
N THR A 256 1.99 15.88 22.15
CA THR A 256 3.24 16.64 22.28
C THR A 256 4.00 16.12 23.49
N ARG A 257 5.29 15.84 23.31
CA ARG A 257 6.21 15.39 24.37
C ARG A 257 7.34 16.38 24.54
N VAL A 258 7.64 16.73 25.77
CA VAL A 258 8.82 17.55 26.09
C VAL A 258 10.02 16.61 26.23
N ILE A 259 11.10 16.92 25.53
CA ILE A 259 12.37 16.23 25.63
C ILE A 259 13.33 17.15 26.38
N GLU A 260 13.66 16.78 27.61
CA GLU A 260 14.68 17.46 28.40
C GLU A 260 16.04 17.24 27.75
N VAL A 261 16.52 18.28 27.07
CA VAL A 261 17.84 18.35 26.47
C VAL A 261 18.44 19.67 26.91
N GLU A 262 19.60 19.66 27.55
CA GLU A 262 20.23 20.87 28.10
C GLU A 262 20.73 21.82 26.99
N LEU A 263 19.85 22.57 26.33
CA LEU A 263 20.22 23.36 25.13
C LEU A 263 21.09 24.59 25.42
N ASN A 264 21.19 25.01 26.68
CA ASN A 264 21.97 26.17 27.12
C ASN A 264 23.13 25.73 28.01
N ASP A 265 24.38 25.89 27.57
CA ASP A 265 25.58 25.73 28.40
C ASP A 265 26.18 27.10 28.83
N ASP A 266 25.55 28.23 28.48
CA ASP A 266 25.99 29.58 28.86
C ASP A 266 25.67 29.94 30.33
N SER A 267 25.72 28.96 31.23
CA SER A 267 25.91 29.27 32.64
C SER A 267 27.38 29.67 32.83
N ILE A 268 27.61 30.98 32.74
CA ILE A 268 28.85 31.67 33.08
C ILE A 268 29.44 31.02 34.33
N GLN A 269 30.57 30.32 34.19
CA GLN A 269 31.42 30.04 35.34
C GLN A 269 31.95 31.40 35.81
N GLN A 270 31.33 31.93 36.87
CA GLN A 270 31.86 33.08 37.62
C GLN A 270 33.08 32.66 38.43
#